data_AF-A0A522V1M5-F1
#
_entry.id   AF-A0A522V1M5-F1
#
_cell.length_a   1.000
_cell.length_b   1.000
_cell.length_c   1.000
_cell.angle_alpha   90.00
_cell.angle_beta   90.00
_cell.angle_gamma   90.00
#
_symmetry.space_group_name_H-M   'P 1'
#
loop_
_entity.id
_entity.type
_entity.pdbx_description
1 polymer ?
#
loop_
_entity_poly.entity_id
_entity_poly.type
_entity_poly.pdbx_seq_one_letter_code
_entity_poly.pdbx_strand_id
1 'polypeptide(L)'
;MIQLYEDLLDVLETEFDLCTKMLELLQREKDVIVSLDHKALEDLLAGKHEISEKIRMCDVRREKILGELGFGHMTISEVAEIAVDEYKPSVDRMASRFRSVIQSITELNRFNSLLIEKSLYYLKTSYNFLNTFDIKPRQKVSVEV
;
A
#
# COMPACT_ATOMS: atom_id res chain seq x y z
N MET A 1 15.78 16.49 22.79
CA MET A 1 16.17 15.14 22.35
C MET A 1 15.14 14.10 22.76
N ILE A 2 14.79 13.95 24.05
CA ILE A 2 13.74 13.02 24.53
C ILE A 2 12.41 13.22 23.79
N GLN A 3 11.89 14.45 23.76
CA GLN A 3 10.64 14.79 23.02
C GLN A 3 10.67 14.40 21.53
N LEU A 4 11.82 14.51 20.86
CA LEU A 4 11.93 14.17 19.42
C LEU A 4 11.83 12.65 19.18
N TYR A 5 12.27 11.83 20.13
CA TYR A 5 12.10 10.37 20.05
C TYR A 5 10.65 9.96 20.31
N GLU A 6 9.96 10.63 21.22
CA GLU A 6 8.52 10.43 21.43
C GLU A 6 7.74 10.82 20.18
N ASP A 7 8.01 12.00 19.62
CA ASP A 7 7.38 12.47 18.38
C ASP A 7 7.67 11.51 17.20
N LEU A 8 8.87 10.94 17.13
CA LEU A 8 9.22 9.93 16.14
C LEU A 8 8.38 8.66 16.30
N LEU A 9 8.26 8.14 17.52
CA LEU A 9 7.46 6.94 17.81
C LEU A 9 5.98 7.17 17.50
N ASP A 10 5.43 8.33 17.81
CA ASP A 10 4.04 8.67 17.51
C ASP A 10 3.77 8.69 15.99
N VAL A 11 4.71 9.23 15.22
CA VAL A 11 4.62 9.23 13.76
C VAL A 11 4.74 7.81 13.20
N LEU A 12 5.67 7.01 13.72
CA LEU A 12 5.85 5.62 13.31
C LEU A 12 4.63 4.75 13.61
N GLU A 13 3.98 4.92 14.77
CA GLU A 13 2.74 4.19 15.07
C GLU A 13 1.60 4.61 14.14
N THR A 14 1.46 5.91 13.89
CA THR A 14 0.44 6.43 12.95
C THR A 14 0.66 5.88 11.54
N GLU A 15 1.90 5.88 11.07
CA GLU A 15 2.28 5.36 9.75
C GLU A 15 2.07 3.84 9.66
N PHE A 16 2.35 3.11 10.74
CA PHE A 16 2.08 1.67 10.80
C PHE A 16 0.57 1.35 10.74
N ASP A 17 -0.27 2.11 11.42
CA ASP A 17 -1.72 1.96 11.36
C ASP A 17 -2.26 2.22 9.95
N LEU A 18 -1.70 3.21 9.25
CA LEU A 18 -2.04 3.49 7.85
C LEU A 18 -1.60 2.35 6.93
N CYS A 19 -0.39 1.80 7.12
CA CYS A 19 0.07 0.61 6.39
C CYS A 19 -0.86 -0.59 6.62
N THR A 20 -1.35 -0.77 7.85
CA THR A 20 -2.28 -1.85 8.19
C THR A 20 -3.63 -1.67 7.48
N LYS A 21 -4.16 -0.44 7.42
CA LYS A 21 -5.37 -0.15 6.63
C LYS A 21 -5.16 -0.36 5.13
N MET A 22 -3.99 -0.02 4.60
CA MET A 22 -3.63 -0.34 3.20
C MET A 22 -3.64 -1.86 2.97
N LEU A 23 -3.11 -2.63 3.91
CA LEU A 23 -3.13 -4.09 3.85
C LEU A 23 -4.56 -4.64 3.77
N GLU A 24 -5.49 -4.12 4.58
CA GLU A 24 -6.90 -4.49 4.54
C GLU A 24 -7.55 -4.20 3.17
N LEU A 25 -7.25 -3.04 2.57
CA LEU A 25 -7.72 -2.71 1.23
C LEU A 25 -7.15 -3.67 0.17
N LEU A 26 -5.86 -4.03 0.27
CA LEU A 26 -5.25 -5.01 -0.64
C LEU A 26 -5.84 -6.41 -0.49
N GLN A 27 -6.23 -6.81 0.73
CA GLN A 27 -6.92 -8.08 0.94
C GLN A 27 -8.30 -8.08 0.27
N ARG A 28 -9.06 -6.99 0.42
CA ARG A 28 -10.39 -6.82 -0.20
C ARG A 28 -10.32 -6.72 -1.73
N GLU A 29 -9.24 -6.18 -2.26
CA GLU A 29 -9.05 -6.03 -3.71
C GLU A 29 -9.21 -7.35 -4.46
N LYS A 30 -8.70 -8.45 -3.89
CA LYS A 30 -8.87 -9.79 -4.46
C LYS A 30 -10.32 -10.10 -4.77
N ASP A 31 -11.20 -9.89 -3.78
CA ASP A 31 -12.61 -10.26 -3.90
C ASP A 31 -13.33 -9.36 -4.93
N VAL A 32 -12.95 -8.08 -4.98
CA VAL A 32 -13.47 -7.11 -5.95
C VAL A 32 -13.02 -7.44 -7.38
N ILE A 33 -11.76 -7.84 -7.58
CA ILE A 33 -11.25 -8.27 -8.89
C ILE A 33 -12.02 -9.51 -9.37
N VAL A 34 -12.25 -10.47 -8.48
CA VAL A 34 -12.95 -11.72 -8.82
C VAL A 34 -14.42 -11.49 -9.12
N SER A 35 -15.09 -10.56 -8.42
CA SER A 35 -16.50 -10.24 -8.66
C SER A 35 -16.73 -9.41 -9.92
N LEU A 36 -15.68 -8.81 -10.49
CA LEU A 36 -15.75 -7.86 -11.61
C LEU A 36 -16.70 -6.67 -11.33
N ASP A 37 -16.86 -6.32 -10.04
CA ASP A 37 -17.68 -5.18 -9.62
C ASP A 37 -16.92 -3.86 -9.83
N HIS A 38 -17.26 -3.17 -10.91
CA HIS A 38 -16.63 -1.92 -11.29
C HIS A 38 -16.78 -0.83 -10.22
N LYS A 39 -17.95 -0.73 -9.57
CA LYS A 39 -18.18 0.32 -8.57
C LYS A 39 -17.37 0.05 -7.30
N ALA A 40 -17.36 -1.20 -6.86
CA ALA A 40 -16.54 -1.59 -5.72
C ALA A 40 -15.03 -1.38 -6.00
N LEU A 41 -14.60 -1.54 -7.24
CA LEU A 41 -13.22 -1.27 -7.65
C LEU A 41 -12.89 0.23 -7.59
N GLU A 42 -13.78 1.11 -8.06
CA GLU A 42 -13.59 2.55 -7.96
C GLU A 42 -13.51 3.03 -6.50
N ASP A 43 -14.43 2.57 -5.65
CA ASP A 43 -14.43 2.90 -4.21
C ASP A 43 -13.14 2.42 -3.53
N LEU A 44 -12.65 1.24 -3.91
CA LEU A 44 -11.40 0.69 -3.41
C LEU A 44 -10.18 1.53 -3.84
N LEU A 45 -10.13 1.95 -5.11
CA LEU A 45 -9.06 2.80 -5.63
C LEU A 45 -9.02 4.16 -4.94
N ALA A 46 -10.19 4.77 -4.71
CA ALA A 46 -10.30 6.02 -3.97
C ALA A 46 -9.77 5.87 -2.53
N GLY A 47 -10.16 4.80 -1.82
CA GLY A 47 -9.67 4.51 -0.48
C GLY A 47 -8.16 4.28 -0.43
N LYS A 48 -7.60 3.57 -1.41
CA LYS A 48 -6.15 3.38 -1.52
C LYS A 48 -5.41 4.69 -1.75
N HIS A 49 -5.94 5.54 -2.65
CA HIS A 49 -5.34 6.84 -2.92
C HIS A 49 -5.32 7.72 -1.67
N GLU A 50 -6.42 7.78 -0.92
CA GLU A 50 -6.52 8.52 0.34
C GLU A 50 -5.48 8.03 1.37
N ILE A 51 -5.33 6.72 1.54
CA ILE A 51 -4.35 6.16 2.48
C ILE A 51 -2.92 6.45 2.00
N SER A 52 -2.63 6.30 0.71
CA SER A 52 -1.30 6.59 0.15
C SER A 52 -0.87 8.04 0.38
N GLU A 53 -1.78 9.01 0.22
CA GLU A 53 -1.47 10.41 0.52
C GLU A 53 -1.22 10.63 2.02
N LYS A 54 -1.98 9.97 2.90
CA LYS A 54 -1.73 10.04 4.35
C LYS A 54 -0.37 9.44 4.74
N ILE A 55 0.01 8.30 4.16
CA ILE A 55 1.33 7.70 4.36
C ILE A 55 2.43 8.68 3.93
N ARG A 56 2.29 9.29 2.75
CA ARG A 56 3.24 10.30 2.27
C ARG A 56 3.38 11.48 3.23
N MET A 57 2.28 11.95 3.83
CA MET A 57 2.33 13.01 4.84
C MET A 57 3.09 12.58 6.11
N CYS A 58 2.89 11.33 6.55
CA CYS A 58 3.65 10.75 7.66
C CYS A 58 5.14 10.65 7.33
N ASP A 59 5.50 10.20 6.12
CA ASP A 59 6.89 10.12 5.65
C ASP A 59 7.60 11.47 5.71
N VAL A 60 6.97 12.53 5.20
CA VAL A 60 7.53 13.89 5.25
C VAL A 60 7.74 14.35 6.70
N ARG A 61 6.79 14.03 7.60
CA ARG A 61 6.93 14.37 9.02
C ARG A 61 8.05 13.56 9.67
N ARG A 62 8.17 12.27 9.36
CA ARG A 62 9.22 11.37 9.84
C ARG A 62 10.60 11.84 9.39
N GLU A 63 10.77 12.16 8.10
CA GLU A 63 12.02 12.69 7.56
C GLU A 63 12.46 13.98 8.24
N LYS A 64 11.51 14.88 8.53
CA LYS A 64 11.80 16.11 9.27
C LYS A 64 12.33 15.81 10.68
N ILE A 65 11.66 14.92 11.43
CA ILE A 65 12.07 14.55 12.79
C ILE A 65 13.45 13.86 12.77
N LEU A 66 13.68 12.95 11.81
CA LEU A 66 14.97 12.30 11.63
C LEU A 66 16.07 13.31 11.28
N GLY A 67 15.77 14.32 10.45
CA GLY A 67 16.68 15.43 10.16
C GLY A 67 17.07 16.22 11.41
N GLU A 68 16.11 16.55 12.27
CA GLU A 68 16.32 17.26 13.53
C GLU A 68 17.13 16.42 14.55
N LEU A 69 17.02 15.09 14.49
CA LEU A 69 17.83 14.15 15.28
C LEU A 69 19.24 13.90 14.68
N GLY A 70 19.53 14.39 13.48
CA GLY A 70 20.79 14.14 12.76
C GLY A 70 20.85 12.80 12.01
N PHE A 71 19.71 12.11 11.87
CA PHE A 71 19.58 10.78 11.27
C PHE A 71 18.86 10.77 9.92
N GLY A 72 18.75 11.92 9.24
CA GLY A 72 17.94 12.04 8.01
C GLY A 72 18.33 11.12 6.84
N HIS A 73 19.51 10.50 6.88
CA HIS A 73 19.99 9.54 5.88
C HIS A 73 19.90 8.08 6.33
N MET A 74 19.38 7.83 7.54
CA MET A 74 19.36 6.51 8.17
C MET A 74 17.96 5.90 8.09
N THR A 75 17.94 4.58 7.90
CA THR A 75 16.73 3.76 8.03
C THR A 75 16.32 3.64 9.49
N ILE A 76 15.06 3.32 9.76
CA ILE A 76 14.57 3.10 11.14
C ILE A 76 15.32 1.95 11.83
N SER A 77 15.76 0.94 11.09
CA SER A 77 16.62 -0.13 11.63
C SER A 77 18.00 0.39 12.06
N GLU A 78 18.62 1.28 11.28
CA GLU A 78 19.90 1.88 11.66
C GLU A 78 19.74 2.87 12.82
N VAL A 79 18.64 3.63 12.86
CA VAL A 79 18.28 4.52 13.99
C VAL A 79 18.12 3.71 15.28
N ALA A 80 17.51 2.52 15.21
CA ALA A 80 17.37 1.64 16.38
C ALA A 80 18.72 1.25 16.99
N GLU A 81 19.77 1.10 16.18
CA GLU A 81 21.09 0.68 16.68
C GLU A 81 21.80 1.77 17.49
N ILE A 82 21.61 3.02 17.09
CA ILE A 82 22.27 4.20 17.67
C ILE A 82 21.37 5.02 18.60
N ALA A 83 20.10 4.64 18.72
CA ALA A 83 19.16 5.30 19.61
C ALA A 83 19.64 5.20 21.07
N VAL A 84 19.23 6.18 21.87
CA VAL A 84 19.47 6.17 23.32
C VAL A 84 18.83 4.90 23.91
N ASP A 85 19.52 4.27 24.88
CA ASP A 85 19.16 2.96 25.45
C ASP A 85 17.67 2.84 25.87
N GLU A 86 17.06 3.94 26.32
CA GLU A 86 15.64 4.00 26.69
C GLU A 86 14.69 3.79 25.50
N TYR A 87 15.01 4.33 24.33
CA TYR A 87 14.14 4.29 23.14
C TYR A 87 14.49 3.18 22.16
N LYS A 88 15.73 2.64 22.23
CA LYS A 88 16.22 1.55 21.38
C LYS A 88 15.23 0.37 21.27
N PRO A 89 14.65 -0.19 22.36
CA PRO A 89 13.70 -1.29 22.25
C PRO A 89 12.42 -0.93 21.49
N SER A 90 11.94 0.31 21.62
CA SER A 90 10.70 0.77 20.96
C SER A 90 10.92 1.00 19.47
N VAL A 91 12.04 1.62 19.09
CA VAL A 91 12.39 1.85 17.68
C VAL A 91 12.67 0.52 16.97
N ASP A 92 13.36 -0.41 17.61
CA ASP A 92 13.63 -1.74 17.04
C ASP A 92 12.34 -2.54 16.81
N ARG A 93 11.39 -2.51 17.77
CA ARG A 93 10.06 -3.09 17.59
C ARG A 93 9.34 -2.49 16.39
N MET A 94 9.42 -1.17 16.20
CA MET A 94 8.80 -0.53 15.03
C MET A 94 9.45 -0.97 13.73
N ALA A 95 10.79 -0.98 13.66
CA ALA A 95 11.50 -1.45 12.49
C ALA A 95 11.07 -2.87 12.07
N SER A 96 10.93 -3.77 13.05
CA SER A 96 10.48 -5.15 12.83
C SER A 96 9.02 -5.23 12.35
N ARG A 97 8.12 -4.44 12.96
CA ARG A 97 6.71 -4.33 12.54
C ARG A 97 6.59 -3.81 11.11
N PHE A 98 7.30 -2.75 10.76
CA PHE A 98 7.32 -2.20 9.41
C PHE A 98 7.82 -3.19 8.37
N ARG A 99 8.91 -3.92 8.68
CA ARG A 99 9.44 -4.95 7.79
C ARG A 99 8.36 -6.00 7.46
N SER A 100 7.63 -6.46 8.48
CA SER A 100 6.56 -7.43 8.30
C SER A 100 5.41 -6.88 7.45
N VAL A 101 4.88 -5.70 7.77
CA VAL A 101 3.71 -5.16 7.05
C VAL A 101 4.04 -4.78 5.61
N ILE A 102 5.23 -4.22 5.35
CA ILE A 102 5.70 -3.89 4.00
C ILE A 102 5.85 -5.15 3.15
N GLN A 103 6.39 -6.23 3.74
CA GLN A 103 6.47 -7.52 3.05
C GLN A 103 5.07 -8.02 2.67
N SER A 104 4.11 -8.01 3.60
CA SER A 104 2.74 -8.45 3.32
C SER A 104 2.04 -7.59 2.27
N ILE A 105 2.22 -6.27 2.30
CA ILE A 105 1.72 -5.34 1.27
C ILE A 105 2.30 -5.70 -0.10
N THR A 106 3.61 -5.93 -0.16
CA THR A 106 4.31 -6.26 -1.42
C THR A 106 3.80 -7.57 -2.01
N GLU A 107 3.63 -8.60 -1.17
CA GLU A 107 3.13 -9.92 -1.58
C GLU A 107 1.69 -9.85 -2.09
N LEU A 108 0.79 -9.18 -1.34
CA LEU A 108 -0.61 -9.05 -1.75
C LEU A 108 -0.77 -8.22 -3.03
N ASN A 109 -0.05 -7.10 -3.13
CA ASN A 109 -0.11 -6.27 -4.33
C ASN A 109 0.38 -7.03 -5.58
N ARG A 110 1.47 -7.81 -5.44
CA ARG A 110 1.93 -8.71 -6.50
C ARG A 110 0.88 -9.75 -6.86
N PHE A 111 0.24 -10.35 -5.87
CA PHE A 111 -0.83 -11.33 -6.09
C PHE A 111 -2.03 -10.73 -6.84
N ASN A 112 -2.50 -9.55 -6.42
CA ASN A 112 -3.61 -8.86 -7.07
C ASN A 112 -3.25 -8.44 -8.51
N SER A 113 -2.01 -8.00 -8.75
CA SER A 113 -1.52 -7.69 -10.09
C SER A 113 -1.57 -8.92 -11.02
N LEU A 114 -1.17 -10.09 -10.51
CA LEU A 114 -1.26 -11.36 -11.26
C LEU A 114 -2.73 -11.74 -11.55
N LEU A 115 -3.64 -11.53 -10.60
CA LEU A 115 -5.07 -11.77 -10.81
C LEU A 115 -5.63 -10.88 -11.92
N ILE A 116 -5.31 -9.59 -11.90
CA ILE A 116 -5.73 -8.64 -12.96
C ILE A 116 -5.19 -9.08 -14.32
N GLU A 117 -3.92 -9.45 -14.41
CA GLU A 117 -3.31 -9.94 -15.65
C GLU A 117 -4.04 -11.17 -16.20
N LYS A 118 -4.38 -12.13 -15.34
CA LYS A 118 -5.16 -13.31 -15.73
C LYS A 118 -6.56 -12.95 -16.19
N SER A 119 -7.27 -12.08 -15.48
CA SER A 119 -8.61 -11.62 -15.88
C SER A 119 -8.58 -10.95 -17.25
N LEU A 120 -7.60 -10.07 -17.51
CA LEU A 120 -7.41 -9.43 -18.80
C LEU A 120 -7.09 -10.42 -19.92
N TYR A 121 -6.25 -11.43 -19.64
CA TYR A 121 -5.95 -12.49 -20.60
C TYR A 121 -7.20 -13.27 -21.01
N TYR A 122 -8.06 -13.63 -20.04
CA TYR A 122 -9.32 -14.32 -20.34
C TYR A 122 -10.27 -13.44 -21.15
N LEU A 123 -10.47 -12.18 -20.77
CA LEU A 123 -11.31 -11.24 -21.51
C LEU A 123 -10.83 -11.07 -22.97
N LYS A 124 -9.51 -10.90 -23.17
CA LYS A 124 -8.92 -10.80 -24.51
C LYS A 124 -9.12 -12.07 -25.33
N THR A 125 -8.97 -13.24 -24.72
CA THR A 125 -9.16 -14.53 -25.39
C THR A 125 -10.62 -14.73 -25.79
N SER A 126 -11.57 -14.44 -24.90
CA SER A 126 -13.00 -14.49 -25.20
C SER A 126 -13.40 -13.50 -26.30
N TYR A 127 -12.85 -12.29 -26.27
CA TYR A 127 -13.08 -11.30 -27.33
C TYR A 127 -12.57 -11.77 -28.69
N ASN A 128 -11.35 -12.31 -28.74
CA ASN A 128 -10.77 -12.86 -29.97
C ASN A 128 -11.59 -14.05 -30.51
N PHE A 129 -12.07 -14.92 -29.61
CA PHE A 129 -12.95 -16.02 -29.97
C PHE A 129 -14.24 -15.51 -30.62
N LEU A 130 -14.95 -14.54 -30.02
CA LEU A 130 -16.18 -13.98 -30.60
C LEU A 130 -15.94 -13.34 -31.97
N ASN A 131 -14.83 -12.61 -32.14
CA ASN A 131 -14.46 -12.02 -33.42
C ASN A 131 -14.14 -13.06 -34.50
N THR A 132 -13.64 -14.25 -34.11
CA THR A 132 -13.38 -15.36 -35.06
C THR A 132 -14.68 -15.83 -35.73
N PHE A 133 -15.84 -15.62 -35.11
CA PHE A 133 -17.15 -15.97 -35.65
C PHE A 133 -17.93 -14.78 -36.23
N ASP A 134 -17.28 -13.62 -36.45
CA ASP A 134 -17.91 -12.35 -36.87
C ASP A 134 -19.09 -11.91 -35.97
N ILE A 135 -19.11 -12.39 -34.72
CA ILE A 135 -20.05 -11.96 -33.70
C ILE A 135 -19.54 -10.62 -33.19
N LYS A 136 -20.01 -9.53 -33.79
CA LYS A 136 -19.74 -8.17 -33.31
C LYS A 136 -20.50 -7.94 -32.01
N PRO A 137 -19.83 -7.90 -30.84
CA PRO A 137 -20.51 -7.57 -29.60
C PRO A 137 -21.10 -6.17 -29.77
N ARG A 138 -22.40 -5.98 -29.50
CA ARG A 138 -22.99 -4.63 -29.51
C ARG A 138 -22.27 -3.79 -28.45
N GLN A 139 -21.42 -2.87 -28.89
CA GLN A 139 -20.76 -1.89 -28.03
C GLN A 139 -21.83 -1.08 -27.28
N LYS A 140 -22.04 -1.45 -26.01
CA LYS A 140 -22.46 -0.56 -24.94
C LYS A 140 -21.53 -0.83 -23.76
N VAL A 141 -20.24 -0.67 -24.00
CA VAL A 141 -19.30 -0.43 -22.91
C VAL A 141 -19.10 1.07 -22.92
N SER A 142 -19.76 1.76 -22.00
CA SER A 142 -19.52 3.15 -21.69
C SER A 142 -18.05 3.25 -21.27
N VAL A 143 -17.18 3.62 -22.21
CA VAL A 143 -15.88 4.17 -21.87
C VAL A 143 -16.16 5.66 -21.73
N GLU A 144 -16.52 6.09 -20.52
CA GLU A 144 -16.49 7.51 -20.20
C GLU A 144 -15.03 7.96 -20.06
N VAL A 145 -14.82 9.18 -20.55
CA VAL A 145 -13.58 9.84 -20.99
C VAL A 145 -12.62 10.13 -19.86
#